data_AF-A0A2T5DD47-F1
#
_entry.id   AF-A0A2T5DD47-F1
#
_cell.length_a   1.000
_cell.length_b   1.000
_cell.length_c   1.000
_cell.angle_alpha   90.00
_cell.angle_beta   90.00
_cell.angle_gamma   90.00
#
_symmetry.space_group_name_H-M   'P 1'
#
loop_
_entity.id
_entity.type
_entity.pdbx_description
1 polymer ?
#
loop_
_entity_poly.entity_id
_entity_poly.type
_entity_poly.pdbx_seq_one_letter_code
_entity_poly.pdbx_strand_id
1 'polypeptide(L)'
;MHLKEKVKNLPLLPGVYLMKNSDGKIIYVGKAKNLKNRVSTYFHQNKQHSKKVLRLVRSIADFEIVVVDTELDALLLECQLIQHYRPIYNRRMNYFDNYNYLHIQSDGLFLTNIPTARTYGPFRLYKKMPSILRIIEENYQMPWLSEISHLALQVQLPEMKALSFDQKKKEIQGLLQGRNKKLLGYLKKRQLHFINQLNFEKAAILQRDIELITYFTGRIQEQKKFLRTPRITLSMPLASDETKIKHFLVSYGQVADTTITEPGQAPHFYYEKDNRLSLKRQLSQEEIDPVQILISYQRKLAKDEQETKKESGIQRIG
;
A
#
# COMPACT_ATOMS: atom_id res chain seq x y z
N MET A 1 29.42 10.99 -25.41
CA MET A 1 28.88 10.07 -26.44
C MET A 1 28.18 8.84 -25.86
N HIS A 2 28.50 8.38 -24.65
CA HIS A 2 28.10 7.07 -24.10
C HIS A 2 26.60 6.82 -23.80
N LEU A 3 25.85 7.81 -23.30
CA LEU A 3 24.48 7.58 -22.78
C LEU A 3 23.45 7.25 -23.87
N LYS A 4 23.47 7.97 -25.00
CA LYS A 4 22.50 7.76 -26.08
C LYS A 4 22.62 6.37 -26.70
N GLU A 5 23.84 5.87 -26.85
CA GLU A 5 24.10 4.52 -27.35
C GLU A 5 23.67 3.46 -26.34
N LYS A 6 23.99 3.64 -25.05
CA LYS A 6 23.53 2.76 -23.96
C LYS A 6 22.01 2.65 -23.93
N VAL A 7 21.28 3.75 -24.15
CA VAL A 7 19.81 3.76 -24.24
C VAL A 7 19.30 2.99 -25.46
N LYS A 8 19.93 3.14 -26.63
CA LYS A 8 19.52 2.45 -27.87
C LYS A 8 19.58 0.92 -27.72
N ASN A 9 20.56 0.42 -26.97
CA ASN A 9 20.82 -0.99 -26.75
C ASN A 9 20.02 -1.60 -25.58
N LEU A 10 19.12 -0.85 -24.95
CA LEU A 10 18.28 -1.36 -23.88
C LEU A 10 17.31 -2.44 -24.37
N PRO A 11 17.04 -3.49 -23.57
CA PRO A 11 16.08 -4.51 -23.93
C PRO A 11 14.64 -4.01 -23.80
N LEU A 12 13.74 -4.65 -24.55
CA LEU A 12 12.29 -4.45 -24.43
C LEU A 12 11.69 -5.31 -23.29
N LEU A 13 12.47 -5.56 -22.23
CA LEU A 13 12.12 -6.41 -21.09
C LEU A 13 11.85 -5.59 -19.82
N PRO A 14 11.14 -6.15 -18.82
CA PRO A 14 10.96 -5.51 -17.54
C PRO A 14 12.26 -5.49 -16.75
N GLY A 15 12.34 -4.56 -15.82
CA GLY A 15 13.52 -4.40 -15.00
C GLY A 15 13.52 -3.12 -14.18
N VAL A 16 14.61 -2.93 -13.48
CA VAL A 16 14.88 -1.73 -12.68
C VAL A 16 16.04 -0.97 -13.31
N TYR A 17 15.96 0.35 -13.31
CA TYR A 17 17.03 1.23 -13.75
C TYR A 17 17.49 2.14 -12.60
N LEU A 18 18.79 2.33 -12.47
CA LEU A 18 19.44 3.11 -11.43
C LEU A 18 20.20 4.26 -12.09
N MET A 19 19.73 5.49 -11.90
CA MET A 19 20.37 6.69 -12.43
C MET A 19 21.47 7.16 -11.47
N LYS A 20 22.64 7.48 -12.01
CA LYS A 20 23.83 7.92 -11.27
C LYS A 20 24.23 9.34 -11.63
N ASN A 21 24.76 10.08 -10.65
CA ASN A 21 25.39 11.37 -10.91
C ASN A 21 26.85 11.21 -11.36
N SER A 22 27.55 12.33 -11.58
CA SER A 22 28.96 12.38 -11.99
C SER A 22 29.91 11.65 -11.03
N ASP A 23 29.54 11.56 -9.76
CA ASP A 23 30.34 10.92 -8.70
C ASP A 23 30.01 9.41 -8.58
N GLY A 24 29.18 8.87 -9.47
CA GLY A 24 28.73 7.48 -9.44
C GLY A 24 27.64 7.18 -8.40
N LYS A 25 27.17 8.18 -7.65
CA LYS A 25 26.12 8.02 -6.63
C LYS A 25 24.77 7.77 -7.28
N ILE A 26 24.02 6.79 -6.79
CA ILE A 26 22.65 6.52 -7.23
C ILE A 26 21.73 7.63 -6.72
N ILE A 27 21.15 8.37 -7.66
CA ILE A 27 20.29 9.53 -7.39
C ILE A 27 18.82 9.24 -7.66
N TYR A 28 18.51 8.20 -8.44
CA TYR A 28 17.16 7.74 -8.70
C TYR A 28 17.12 6.25 -9.03
N VAL A 29 16.10 5.55 -8.53
CA VAL A 29 15.78 4.16 -8.92
C VAL A 29 14.35 4.14 -9.46
N GLY A 30 14.13 3.44 -10.56
CA GLY A 30 12.78 3.26 -11.11
C GLY A 30 12.58 1.90 -11.75
N LYS A 31 11.33 1.41 -11.74
CA LYS A 31 10.93 0.20 -12.46
C LYS A 31 10.39 0.49 -13.86
N ALA A 32 10.49 -0.50 -14.74
CA ALA A 32 9.93 -0.47 -16.07
C ALA A 32 9.30 -1.82 -16.42
N LYS A 33 8.15 -1.78 -17.12
CA LYS A 33 7.67 -2.96 -17.87
C LYS A 33 8.53 -3.22 -19.11
N ASN A 34 9.09 -2.15 -19.66
CA ASN A 34 9.95 -2.16 -20.84
C ASN A 34 11.05 -1.12 -20.62
N LEU A 35 12.27 -1.59 -20.36
CA LEU A 35 13.42 -0.75 -20.00
C LEU A 35 13.74 0.27 -21.10
N LYS A 36 13.80 -0.15 -22.36
CA LYS A 36 14.08 0.74 -23.49
C LYS A 36 13.07 1.88 -23.57
N ASN A 37 11.78 1.58 -23.61
CA ASN A 37 10.74 2.59 -23.73
C ASN A 37 10.78 3.55 -22.54
N ARG A 38 10.91 3.02 -21.33
CA ARG A 38 10.88 3.84 -20.11
C ARG A 38 12.10 4.74 -19.97
N VAL A 39 13.31 4.19 -20.12
CA VAL A 39 14.55 4.96 -19.91
C VAL A 39 14.74 5.98 -21.02
N SER A 40 14.36 5.65 -22.27
CA SER A 40 14.44 6.61 -23.39
C SER A 40 13.70 7.91 -23.10
N THR A 41 12.55 7.87 -22.40
CA THR A 41 11.75 9.07 -22.10
C THR A 41 12.51 10.18 -21.38
N TYR A 42 13.55 9.85 -20.59
CA TYR A 42 14.37 10.84 -19.90
C TYR A 42 15.29 11.63 -20.83
N PHE A 43 15.66 11.05 -21.97
CA PHE A 43 16.65 11.61 -22.90
C PHE A 43 16.04 12.20 -24.17
N HIS A 44 14.74 12.01 -24.40
CA HIS A 44 13.99 12.75 -25.42
C HIS A 44 13.57 14.12 -24.88
N GLN A 45 13.68 15.15 -25.73
CA GLN A 45 13.14 16.47 -25.43
C GLN A 45 11.61 16.40 -25.40
N ASN A 46 11.04 16.24 -24.21
CA ASN A 46 9.59 16.25 -24.02
C ASN A 46 9.18 17.50 -23.25
N LYS A 47 8.34 18.34 -23.87
CA LYS A 47 7.76 19.55 -23.26
C LYS A 47 6.88 19.25 -22.04
N GLN A 48 6.46 18.00 -21.85
CA GLN A 48 5.65 17.54 -20.71
C GLN A 48 6.49 17.17 -19.46
N HIS A 49 7.81 17.26 -19.52
CA HIS A 49 8.65 16.94 -18.36
C HIS A 49 8.41 17.91 -17.19
N SER A 50 8.03 17.37 -16.04
CA SER A 50 7.91 18.17 -14.82
C SER A 50 9.26 18.79 -14.42
N LYS A 51 9.23 19.92 -13.69
CA LYS A 51 10.44 20.58 -13.15
C LYS A 51 11.35 19.64 -12.36
N LYS A 52 10.78 18.60 -11.71
CA LYS A 52 11.55 17.58 -10.99
C LYS A 52 12.29 16.65 -11.95
N VAL A 53 11.63 16.18 -12.99
CA VAL A 53 12.24 15.29 -14.00
C VAL A 53 13.35 16.03 -14.73
N LEU A 54 13.14 17.29 -15.12
CA LEU A 54 14.19 18.11 -15.73
C LEU A 54 15.42 18.25 -14.82
N ARG A 55 15.22 18.46 -13.52
CA ARG A 55 16.32 18.49 -12.54
C ARG A 55 17.05 17.15 -12.44
N LEU A 56 16.30 16.05 -12.32
CA LEU A 56 16.87 14.70 -12.33
C LEU A 56 17.73 14.50 -13.57
N VAL A 57 17.18 14.73 -14.78
CA VAL A 57 17.87 14.51 -16.06
C VAL A 57 19.18 15.28 -16.14
N ARG A 58 19.19 16.54 -15.69
CA ARG A 58 20.42 17.35 -15.64
C ARG A 58 21.50 16.79 -14.72
N SER A 59 21.13 16.00 -13.72
CA SER A 59 22.05 15.38 -12.77
C SER A 59 22.48 13.97 -13.17
N ILE A 60 21.94 13.40 -14.27
CA ILE A 60 22.31 12.06 -14.74
C ILE A 60 23.64 12.14 -15.49
N ALA A 61 24.65 11.42 -15.00
CA ALA A 61 25.90 11.18 -15.73
C ALA A 61 25.98 9.75 -16.29
N ASP A 62 25.38 8.77 -15.61
CA ASP A 62 25.27 7.39 -16.08
C ASP A 62 23.99 6.71 -15.55
N PHE A 63 23.68 5.50 -16.03
CA PHE A 63 22.66 4.65 -15.43
C PHE A 63 23.00 3.15 -15.55
N GLU A 64 22.47 2.35 -14.65
CA GLU A 64 22.53 0.88 -14.71
C GLU A 64 21.14 0.29 -14.87
N ILE A 65 21.07 -0.96 -15.32
CA ILE A 65 19.82 -1.72 -15.39
C ILE A 65 20.00 -3.09 -14.77
N VAL A 66 18.90 -3.62 -14.23
CA VAL A 66 18.76 -5.02 -13.85
C VAL A 66 17.52 -5.54 -14.56
N VAL A 67 17.72 -6.44 -15.52
CA VAL A 67 16.63 -7.13 -16.23
C VAL A 67 16.07 -8.20 -15.30
N VAL A 68 14.75 -8.37 -15.32
CA VAL A 68 14.05 -9.38 -14.51
C VAL A 68 12.98 -10.06 -15.34
N ASP A 69 12.40 -11.15 -14.81
CA ASP A 69 11.48 -11.99 -15.56
C ASP A 69 10.08 -11.36 -15.69
N THR A 70 9.63 -10.62 -14.68
CA THR A 70 8.24 -10.15 -14.59
C THR A 70 8.10 -8.71 -14.08
N GLU A 71 6.93 -8.09 -14.27
CA GLU A 71 6.62 -6.79 -13.66
C GLU A 71 6.65 -6.86 -12.12
N LEU A 72 6.26 -8.00 -11.52
CA LEU A 72 6.26 -8.17 -10.07
C LEU A 72 7.71 -8.18 -9.53
N ASP A 73 8.63 -8.88 -10.19
CA ASP A 73 10.06 -8.84 -9.83
C ASP A 73 10.58 -7.40 -9.88
N ALA A 74 10.27 -6.66 -10.94
CA ALA A 74 10.72 -5.28 -11.09
C ALA A 74 10.18 -4.37 -9.98
N LEU A 75 8.94 -4.56 -9.55
CA LEU A 75 8.33 -3.83 -8.44
C LEU A 75 9.00 -4.14 -7.09
N LEU A 76 9.24 -5.42 -6.81
CA LEU A 76 9.88 -5.86 -5.56
C LEU A 76 11.34 -5.41 -5.49
N LEU A 77 12.09 -5.58 -6.57
CA LEU A 77 13.48 -5.15 -6.67
C LEU A 77 13.61 -3.62 -6.61
N GLU A 78 12.75 -2.86 -7.29
CA GLU A 78 12.74 -1.40 -7.19
C GLU A 78 12.52 -0.96 -5.73
N CYS A 79 11.56 -1.57 -5.05
CA CYS A 79 11.28 -1.28 -3.64
C CYS A 79 12.51 -1.52 -2.77
N GLN A 80 13.15 -2.69 -2.91
CA GLN A 80 14.36 -3.05 -2.17
C GLN A 80 15.51 -2.07 -2.45
N LEU A 81 15.76 -1.71 -3.71
CA LEU A 81 16.86 -0.81 -4.08
C LEU A 81 16.59 0.63 -3.63
N ILE A 82 15.34 1.11 -3.64
CA ILE A 82 15.00 2.42 -3.07
C ILE A 82 15.24 2.42 -1.56
N GLN A 83 14.82 1.36 -0.86
CA GLN A 83 15.01 1.24 0.59
C GLN A 83 16.49 1.15 0.96
N HIS A 84 17.31 0.52 0.12
CA HIS A 84 18.75 0.39 0.32
C HIS A 84 19.51 1.69 0.03
N TYR A 85 19.35 2.28 -1.16
CA TYR A 85 20.16 3.43 -1.60
C TYR A 85 19.64 4.79 -1.16
N ARG A 86 18.38 4.87 -0.75
CA ARG A 86 17.68 6.11 -0.40
C ARG A 86 17.90 7.29 -1.38
N PRO A 87 17.66 7.11 -2.69
CA PRO A 87 18.12 8.07 -3.69
C PRO A 87 17.37 9.41 -3.59
N ILE A 88 18.08 10.53 -3.71
CA ILE A 88 17.53 11.89 -3.45
C ILE A 88 16.28 12.25 -4.27
N TYR A 89 16.14 11.70 -5.48
CA TYR A 89 14.98 11.99 -6.33
C TYR A 89 13.82 10.99 -6.15
N ASN A 90 13.96 9.91 -5.38
CA ASN A 90 12.83 9.03 -5.06
C ASN A 90 11.95 9.69 -3.99
N ARG A 91 10.64 9.83 -4.25
CA ARG A 91 9.69 10.41 -3.28
C ARG A 91 8.93 9.36 -2.48
N ARG A 92 8.62 8.23 -3.11
CA ARG A 92 7.91 7.11 -2.50
C ARG A 92 8.93 6.07 -2.06
N MET A 93 8.62 5.32 -1.01
CA MET A 93 9.45 4.22 -0.47
C MET A 93 10.83 4.66 0.05
N ASN A 94 11.18 5.94 -0.15
CA ASN A 94 12.46 6.54 0.19
C ASN A 94 12.53 7.05 1.63
N TYR A 95 11.42 7.52 2.19
CA TYR A 95 11.36 7.98 3.58
C TYR A 95 10.28 7.24 4.34
N PHE A 96 10.67 6.68 5.48
CA PHE A 96 9.76 6.03 6.41
C PHE A 96 8.82 7.01 7.12
N ASP A 97 9.06 8.32 7.03
CA ASP A 97 8.18 9.37 7.56
C ASP A 97 6.77 9.37 6.93
N ASN A 98 6.56 8.60 5.87
CA ASN A 98 5.23 8.39 5.28
C ASN A 98 4.43 7.27 5.96
N TYR A 99 4.96 6.67 7.04
CA TYR A 99 4.28 5.70 7.87
C TYR A 99 4.04 6.29 9.25
N ASN A 100 2.76 6.35 9.64
CA ASN A 100 2.40 6.76 10.98
C ASN A 100 1.99 5.55 11.80
N TYR A 101 2.49 5.49 13.01
CA TYR A 101 1.95 4.69 14.09
C TYR A 101 1.01 5.56 14.92
N LEU A 102 0.01 4.93 15.53
CA LEU A 102 -0.92 5.58 16.43
C LEU A 102 -0.67 5.12 17.87
N HIS A 103 -0.47 6.08 18.76
CA HIS A 103 -0.38 5.86 20.20
C HIS A 103 -1.63 6.41 20.88
N ILE A 104 -2.26 5.60 21.74
CA ILE A 104 -3.44 6.01 22.51
C ILE A 104 -2.99 6.32 23.94
N GLN A 105 -3.06 7.58 24.33
CA GLN A 105 -2.75 8.05 25.68
C GLN A 105 -4.02 8.57 26.38
N SER A 106 -3.93 8.88 27.67
CA SER A 106 -5.06 9.40 28.46
C SER A 106 -5.48 10.81 28.05
N ASP A 107 -4.57 11.55 27.45
CA ASP A 107 -4.68 12.95 27.06
C ASP A 107 -4.82 13.17 25.55
N GLY A 108 -4.71 12.12 24.74
CA GLY A 108 -4.80 12.26 23.29
C GLY A 108 -4.54 11.01 22.45
N LEU A 109 -4.86 11.14 21.16
CA LEU A 109 -4.44 10.23 20.11
C LEU A 109 -3.27 10.84 19.34
N PHE A 110 -2.10 10.21 19.38
CA PHE A 110 -0.88 10.77 18.83
C PHE A 110 -0.33 9.94 17.67
N LEU A 111 0.06 10.62 16.58
CA LEU A 111 0.80 10.01 15.49
C LEU A 111 2.31 10.07 15.79
N THR A 112 3.01 8.98 15.52
CA THR A 112 4.47 8.91 15.65
C THR A 112 5.07 8.08 14.53
N ASN A 113 6.33 8.35 14.19
CA ASN A 113 7.09 7.64 13.17
C ASN A 113 7.85 6.45 13.80
N ILE A 114 7.80 6.32 15.13
CA ILE A 114 8.61 5.40 15.91
C ILE A 114 7.73 4.23 16.40
N PRO A 115 8.03 2.99 16.03
CA PRO A 115 7.31 1.83 16.56
C PRO A 115 7.63 1.62 18.04
N THR A 116 6.59 1.43 18.85
CA THR A 116 6.71 0.93 20.23
C THR A 116 5.69 -0.17 20.50
N ALA A 117 5.88 -0.96 21.56
CA ALA A 117 4.93 -2.00 21.98
C ALA A 117 3.50 -1.48 22.25
N ARG A 118 3.35 -0.17 22.49
CA ARG A 118 2.06 0.49 22.76
C ARG A 118 1.44 1.17 21.53
N THR A 119 2.12 1.11 20.39
CA THR A 119 1.66 1.74 19.15
C THR A 119 0.93 0.76 18.22
N TYR A 120 0.01 1.29 17.43
CA TYR A 120 -0.73 0.57 16.39
C TYR A 120 -0.28 1.03 15.01
N GLY A 121 -0.14 0.10 14.08
CA GLY A 121 0.31 0.36 12.72
C GLY A 121 1.47 -0.56 12.35
N PRO A 122 2.31 -0.17 11.38
CA PRO A 122 2.36 1.13 10.69
C PRO A 122 1.23 1.37 9.66
N PHE A 123 0.71 2.59 9.59
CA PHE A 123 -0.30 3.01 8.62
C PHE A 123 0.30 3.86 7.49
N ARG A 124 0.16 3.40 6.24
CA ARG A 124 0.64 4.10 5.03
C ARG A 124 -0.22 5.31 4.64
N LEU A 125 -1.38 5.50 5.26
CA LEU A 125 -2.35 6.55 4.92
C LEU A 125 -2.07 7.87 5.66
N TYR A 126 -0.80 8.27 5.78
CA TYR A 126 -0.38 9.40 6.63
C TYR A 126 -1.19 10.68 6.39
N LYS A 127 -1.49 11.01 5.12
CA LYS A 127 -2.30 12.20 4.76
C LYS A 127 -3.74 12.15 5.26
N LYS A 128 -4.30 10.95 5.41
CA LYS A 128 -5.68 10.74 5.88
C LYS A 128 -5.75 10.45 7.38
N MET A 129 -4.62 10.16 8.04
CA MET A 129 -4.58 9.86 9.47
C MET A 129 -5.18 11.00 10.32
N PRO A 130 -4.89 12.29 10.09
CA PRO A 130 -5.52 13.37 10.85
C PRO A 130 -7.05 13.33 10.78
N SER A 131 -7.62 13.09 9.60
CA SER A 131 -9.08 12.95 9.44
C SER A 131 -9.61 11.71 10.16
N ILE A 132 -8.90 10.59 10.13
CA ILE A 132 -9.27 9.36 10.85
C ILE A 132 -9.26 9.60 12.36
N LEU A 133 -8.24 10.29 12.89
CA LEU A 133 -8.18 10.62 14.32
C LEU A 133 -9.33 11.53 14.72
N ARG A 134 -9.58 12.62 13.99
CA ARG A 134 -10.74 13.49 14.20
C ARG A 134 -12.05 12.69 14.26
N ILE A 135 -12.27 11.79 13.30
CA ILE A 135 -13.47 10.94 13.26
C ILE A 135 -13.56 10.08 14.52
N ILE A 136 -12.46 9.44 14.93
CA ILE A 136 -12.44 8.63 16.15
C ILE A 136 -12.75 9.48 17.39
N GLU A 137 -12.05 10.60 17.55
CA GLU A 137 -12.16 11.47 18.72
C GLU A 137 -13.57 12.03 18.87
N GLU A 138 -14.15 12.57 17.79
CA GLU A 138 -15.52 13.09 17.78
C GLU A 138 -16.56 12.01 18.10
N ASN A 139 -16.50 10.84 17.46
CA ASN A 139 -17.53 9.81 17.63
C ASN A 139 -17.46 9.15 19.01
N TYR A 140 -16.29 9.06 19.61
CA TYR A 140 -16.12 8.57 20.98
C TYR A 140 -16.24 9.68 22.04
N GLN A 141 -16.43 10.94 21.62
CA GLN A 141 -16.52 12.10 22.51
C GLN A 141 -15.36 12.11 23.51
N MET A 142 -14.14 12.20 22.98
CA MET A 142 -12.93 12.20 23.80
C MET A 142 -12.83 13.45 24.67
N PRO A 143 -12.29 13.35 25.89
CA PRO A 143 -12.36 14.42 26.90
C PRO A 143 -11.58 15.69 26.54
N TRP A 144 -10.67 15.60 25.56
CA TRP A 144 -9.87 16.73 25.06
C TRP A 144 -10.54 17.49 23.90
N LEU A 145 -11.77 17.15 23.52
CA LEU A 145 -12.52 17.95 22.56
C LEU A 145 -12.97 19.28 23.18
N SER A 146 -13.22 20.28 22.33
CA SER A 146 -13.81 21.54 22.80
C SER A 146 -15.20 21.32 23.41
N GLU A 147 -15.56 22.16 24.39
CA GLU A 147 -16.87 22.10 25.05
C GLU A 147 -18.03 22.21 24.04
N ILE A 148 -17.90 23.10 23.05
CA ILE A 148 -18.88 23.28 21.97
C ILE A 148 -19.04 21.99 21.15
N SER A 149 -17.92 21.34 20.80
CA SER A 149 -17.96 20.06 20.10
C SER A 149 -18.66 18.99 20.95
N HIS A 150 -18.37 18.93 22.25
CA HIS A 150 -19.00 17.98 23.16
C HIS A 150 -20.51 18.16 23.22
N LEU A 151 -21.01 19.38 23.43
CA LEU A 151 -22.44 19.66 23.48
C LEU A 151 -23.15 19.23 22.20
N ALA A 152 -22.59 19.58 21.03
CA ALA A 152 -23.16 19.20 19.74
C ALA A 152 -23.17 17.68 19.51
N LEU A 153 -22.11 16.97 19.94
CA LEU A 153 -21.95 15.53 19.74
C LEU A 153 -22.80 14.70 20.71
N GLN A 154 -23.02 15.20 21.94
CA GLN A 154 -23.86 14.53 22.93
C GLN A 154 -25.32 14.42 22.48
N VAL A 155 -25.83 15.46 21.81
CA VAL A 155 -27.18 15.43 21.22
C VAL A 155 -27.28 14.37 20.11
N GLN A 156 -26.21 14.18 19.33
CA GLN A 156 -26.18 13.22 18.23
C GLN A 156 -25.95 11.77 18.71
N LEU A 157 -25.20 11.57 19.79
CA LEU A 157 -24.81 10.27 20.35
C LEU A 157 -24.80 10.29 21.90
N PRO A 158 -25.96 10.33 22.56
CA PRO A 158 -26.02 10.44 24.03
C PRO A 158 -25.43 9.22 24.74
N GLU A 159 -25.50 8.05 24.11
CA GLU A 159 -24.95 6.77 24.59
C GLU A 159 -23.44 6.79 24.86
N MET A 160 -22.68 7.71 24.25
CA MET A 160 -21.23 7.84 24.48
C MET A 160 -20.87 8.35 25.88
N LYS A 161 -21.81 8.99 26.59
CA LYS A 161 -21.63 9.44 27.97
C LYS A 161 -21.57 8.28 28.96
N ALA A 162 -22.24 7.17 28.65
CA ALA A 162 -22.27 5.98 29.50
C ALA A 162 -21.01 5.11 29.38
N LEU A 163 -20.21 5.30 28.32
CA LEU A 163 -18.99 4.52 28.10
C LEU A 163 -17.81 5.11 28.87
N SER A 164 -17.11 4.27 29.64
CA SER A 164 -15.85 4.65 30.28
C SER A 164 -14.74 4.83 29.25
N PHE A 165 -13.69 5.59 29.60
CA PHE A 165 -12.52 5.75 28.73
C PHE A 165 -11.89 4.41 28.35
N ASP A 166 -11.82 3.46 29.28
CA ASP A 166 -11.28 2.11 29.01
C ASP A 166 -12.14 1.32 28.02
N GLN A 167 -13.47 1.44 28.07
CA GLN A 167 -14.35 0.83 27.10
C GLN A 167 -14.13 1.46 25.71
N LYS A 168 -14.11 2.79 25.63
CA LYS A 168 -13.81 3.52 24.38
C LYS A 168 -12.46 3.12 23.80
N LYS A 169 -11.42 3.06 24.64
CA LYS A 169 -10.07 2.62 24.28
C LYS A 169 -10.07 1.20 23.73
N LYS A 170 -10.71 0.24 24.39
CA LYS A 170 -10.83 -1.15 23.88
C LYS A 170 -11.50 -1.19 22.50
N GLU A 171 -12.52 -0.37 22.29
CA GLU A 171 -13.18 -0.32 20.98
C GLU A 171 -12.27 0.23 19.87
N ILE A 172 -11.55 1.31 20.16
CA ILE A 172 -10.58 1.93 19.24
C ILE A 172 -9.46 0.94 18.93
N GLN A 173 -8.93 0.24 19.94
CA GLN A 173 -7.95 -0.82 19.74
C GLN A 173 -8.49 -1.91 18.82
N GLY A 174 -9.75 -2.31 18.99
CA GLY A 174 -10.43 -3.25 18.11
C GLY A 174 -10.56 -2.75 16.66
N LEU A 175 -10.85 -1.46 16.47
CA LEU A 175 -10.93 -0.80 15.16
C LEU A 175 -9.56 -0.80 14.45
N LEU A 176 -8.52 -0.37 15.15
CA LEU A 176 -7.13 -0.33 14.65
C LEU A 176 -6.59 -1.74 14.36
N GLN A 177 -7.20 -2.75 14.95
CA GLN A 177 -6.92 -4.15 14.65
C GLN A 177 -7.82 -4.74 13.55
N GLY A 178 -8.77 -3.99 13.00
CA GLY A 178 -9.71 -4.45 11.98
C GLY A 178 -10.76 -5.44 12.49
N ARG A 179 -11.02 -5.49 13.81
CA ARG A 179 -11.97 -6.43 14.43
C ARG A 179 -13.31 -5.77 14.78
N ASN A 180 -13.29 -4.48 15.11
CA ASN A 180 -14.46 -3.77 15.62
C ASN A 180 -15.01 -2.78 14.58
N LYS A 181 -16.31 -2.87 14.27
CA LYS A 181 -17.04 -1.98 13.34
C LYS A 181 -18.03 -1.05 14.04
N LYS A 182 -18.05 -0.98 15.38
CA LYS A 182 -18.98 -0.12 16.15
C LYS A 182 -18.92 1.35 15.75
N LEU A 183 -17.72 1.87 15.45
CA LEU A 183 -17.55 3.25 14.95
C LEU A 183 -18.39 3.53 13.68
N LEU A 184 -18.52 2.57 12.77
CA LEU A 184 -19.38 2.74 11.59
C LEU A 184 -20.86 2.83 11.98
N GLY A 185 -21.27 2.14 13.04
CA GLY A 185 -22.61 2.27 13.62
C GLY A 185 -22.85 3.67 14.20
N TYR A 186 -21.89 4.20 14.97
CA TYR A 186 -21.97 5.55 15.54
C TYR A 186 -22.03 6.63 14.46
N LEU A 187 -21.20 6.50 13.43
CA LEU A 187 -21.24 7.41 12.28
C LEU A 187 -22.59 7.39 11.55
N LYS A 188 -23.17 6.20 11.33
CA LYS A 188 -24.50 6.07 10.71
C LYS A 188 -25.60 6.69 11.57
N LYS A 189 -25.54 6.54 12.90
CA LYS A 189 -26.48 7.20 13.82
C LYS A 189 -26.38 8.73 13.74
N ARG A 190 -25.16 9.29 13.75
CA ARG A 190 -24.93 10.72 13.54
C ARG A 190 -25.44 11.19 12.18
N GLN A 191 -25.26 10.38 11.14
CA GLN A 191 -25.73 10.70 9.80
C GLN A 191 -27.26 10.77 9.77
N LEU A 192 -27.92 9.77 10.35
CA LEU A 192 -29.38 9.71 10.45
C LEU A 192 -29.95 10.91 11.23
N HIS A 193 -29.27 11.35 12.30
CA HIS A 193 -29.65 12.56 13.04
C HIS A 193 -29.77 13.79 12.12
N PHE A 194 -28.77 14.03 11.26
CA PHE A 194 -28.81 15.15 10.33
C PHE A 194 -29.79 14.96 9.17
N ILE A 195 -29.97 13.73 8.69
CA ILE A 195 -31.00 13.41 7.68
C ILE A 195 -32.39 13.75 8.21
N ASN A 196 -32.69 13.38 9.45
CA ASN A 196 -33.99 13.67 10.08
C ASN A 196 -34.24 15.18 10.26
N GLN A 197 -33.17 15.99 10.32
CA GLN A 197 -33.23 17.45 10.36
C GLN A 197 -33.15 18.11 8.98
N LEU A 198 -33.16 17.31 7.90
CA LEU A 198 -32.98 17.78 6.51
C LEU A 198 -31.66 18.51 6.26
N ASN A 199 -30.63 18.28 7.09
CA ASN A 199 -29.30 18.86 6.93
C ASN A 199 -28.40 17.93 6.08
N PHE A 200 -28.62 17.95 4.78
CA PHE A 200 -27.96 17.05 3.84
C PHE A 200 -26.45 17.34 3.66
N GLU A 201 -26.01 18.59 3.87
CA GLU A 201 -24.59 18.94 3.79
C GLU A 201 -23.80 18.21 4.89
N LYS A 202 -24.26 18.28 6.14
CA LYS A 202 -23.64 17.56 7.26
C LYS A 202 -23.76 16.04 7.09
N ALA A 203 -24.89 15.55 6.58
CA ALA A 203 -25.05 14.13 6.27
C ALA A 203 -24.05 13.63 5.20
N ALA A 204 -23.77 14.45 4.19
CA ALA A 204 -22.78 14.15 3.15
C ALA A 204 -21.33 14.18 3.67
N ILE A 205 -21.01 15.05 4.63
CA ILE A 205 -19.72 15.01 5.34
C ILE A 205 -19.56 13.66 6.07
N LEU A 206 -20.58 13.24 6.83
CA LEU A 206 -20.54 11.96 7.55
C LEU A 206 -20.51 10.76 6.60
N GLN A 207 -21.14 10.85 5.43
CA GLN A 207 -21.04 9.82 4.39
C GLN A 207 -19.58 9.63 3.95
N ARG A 208 -18.85 10.72 3.69
CA ARG A 208 -17.42 10.68 3.36
C ARG A 208 -16.57 10.11 4.51
N ASP A 209 -16.92 10.42 5.75
CA ASP A 209 -16.25 9.87 6.94
C ASP A 209 -16.50 8.34 7.06
N ILE A 210 -17.72 7.87 6.78
CA ILE A 210 -18.07 6.43 6.73
C ILE A 210 -17.24 5.71 5.66
N GLU A 211 -17.16 6.27 4.46
CA GLU A 211 -16.37 5.72 3.36
C GLU A 211 -14.88 5.65 3.72
N LEU A 212 -14.35 6.69 4.36
CA LEU A 212 -12.96 6.73 4.80
C LEU A 212 -12.66 5.65 5.85
N ILE A 213 -13.49 5.51 6.89
CA ILE A 213 -13.31 4.48 7.93
C ILE A 213 -13.51 3.07 7.36
N THR A 214 -14.47 2.89 6.44
CA THR A 214 -14.69 1.61 5.75
C THR A 214 -13.47 1.22 4.93
N TYR A 215 -12.93 2.17 4.15
CA TYR A 215 -11.69 1.96 3.40
C TYR A 215 -10.51 1.65 4.33
N PHE A 216 -10.34 2.41 5.41
CA PHE A 216 -9.25 2.23 6.37
C PHE A 216 -9.30 0.84 7.03
N THR A 217 -10.45 0.45 7.58
CA THR A 217 -10.64 -0.85 8.24
C THR A 217 -10.52 -2.02 7.28
N GLY A 218 -11.06 -1.90 6.06
CA GLY A 218 -10.93 -2.92 5.01
C GLY A 218 -9.46 -3.18 4.64
N ARG A 219 -8.63 -2.13 4.57
CA ARG A 219 -7.19 -2.24 4.30
C ARG A 219 -6.44 -2.95 5.41
N ILE A 220 -6.79 -2.69 6.68
CA ILE A 220 -6.22 -3.39 7.83
C ILE A 220 -6.61 -4.88 7.82
N GLN A 221 -7.88 -5.18 7.57
CA GLN A 221 -8.39 -6.55 7.53
C GLN A 221 -7.72 -7.37 6.42
N GLU A 222 -7.64 -6.81 5.22
CA GLU A 222 -6.98 -7.45 4.09
C GLU A 222 -5.51 -7.74 4.38
N GLN A 223 -4.76 -6.73 4.87
CA GLN A 223 -3.35 -6.92 5.20
C GLN A 223 -3.20 -8.03 6.25
N LYS A 224 -4.02 -8.05 7.30
CA LYS A 224 -3.96 -9.11 8.30
C LYS A 224 -4.31 -10.48 7.75
N LYS A 225 -5.31 -10.58 6.88
CA LYS A 225 -5.65 -11.84 6.21
C LYS A 225 -4.46 -12.33 5.39
N PHE A 226 -3.85 -11.44 4.61
CA PHE A 226 -2.69 -11.72 3.78
C PHE A 226 -1.50 -12.22 4.62
N LEU A 227 -1.14 -11.50 5.69
CA LEU A 227 -0.04 -11.85 6.59
C LEU A 227 -0.26 -13.14 7.40
N ARG A 228 -1.50 -13.63 7.51
CA ARG A 228 -1.85 -14.89 8.18
C ARG A 228 -1.98 -16.05 7.22
N THR A 229 -1.94 -15.80 5.92
CA THR A 229 -2.12 -16.85 4.91
C THR A 229 -0.79 -17.58 4.73
N PRO A 230 -0.74 -18.90 5.01
CA PRO A 230 0.51 -19.65 4.97
C PRO A 230 1.02 -19.87 3.55
N ARG A 231 0.12 -19.87 2.56
CA ARG A 231 0.47 -20.13 1.17
C ARG A 231 -0.44 -19.37 0.22
N ILE A 232 0.16 -18.52 -0.59
CA ILE A 232 -0.45 -17.82 -1.71
C ILE A 232 0.48 -18.04 -2.90
N THR A 233 -0.06 -18.54 -4.01
CA THR A 233 0.69 -18.64 -5.26
C THR A 233 0.27 -17.50 -6.18
N LEU A 234 1.21 -16.70 -6.65
CA LEU A 234 0.99 -15.70 -7.70
C LEU A 234 1.68 -16.18 -8.97
N SER A 235 0.95 -16.25 -10.07
CA SER A 235 1.45 -16.79 -11.35
C SER A 235 1.32 -15.73 -12.44
N MET A 236 2.32 -15.59 -13.29
CA MET A 236 2.28 -14.67 -14.43
C MET A 236 3.26 -15.11 -15.53
N PRO A 237 2.99 -14.78 -16.81
CA PRO A 237 3.91 -15.11 -17.89
C PRO A 237 5.25 -14.39 -17.74
N LEU A 238 6.32 -15.04 -18.21
CA LEU A 238 7.63 -14.40 -18.36
C LEU A 238 7.55 -13.35 -19.46
N ALA A 239 8.20 -12.20 -19.26
CA ALA A 239 8.25 -11.18 -20.28
C ALA A 239 9.22 -11.50 -21.43
N SER A 240 10.21 -12.37 -21.20
CA SER A 240 11.14 -12.83 -22.23
C SER A 240 10.58 -13.98 -23.08
N ASP A 241 9.63 -14.72 -22.54
CA ASP A 241 9.05 -15.92 -23.15
C ASP A 241 7.64 -16.12 -22.58
N GLU A 242 6.63 -15.60 -23.28
CA GLU A 242 5.23 -15.67 -22.84
C GLU A 242 4.68 -17.11 -22.78
N THR A 243 5.41 -18.08 -23.35
CA THR A 243 5.05 -19.50 -23.23
C THR A 243 5.38 -20.05 -21.85
N LYS A 244 6.20 -19.39 -21.04
CA LYS A 244 6.54 -19.84 -19.69
C LYS A 244 5.86 -19.01 -18.63
N ILE A 245 5.56 -19.64 -17.49
CA ILE A 245 4.91 -18.99 -16.36
C ILE A 245 5.87 -18.97 -15.17
N LYS A 246 6.08 -17.78 -14.60
CA LYS A 246 6.78 -17.62 -13.32
C LYS A 246 5.77 -17.65 -12.20
N HIS A 247 6.06 -18.47 -11.19
CA HIS A 247 5.25 -18.65 -10.00
C HIS A 247 6.01 -18.12 -8.79
N PHE A 248 5.32 -17.34 -7.96
CA PHE A 248 5.80 -16.84 -6.69
C PHE A 248 5.03 -17.56 -5.58
N LEU A 249 5.74 -18.26 -4.71
CA LEU A 249 5.20 -18.71 -3.45
C LEU A 249 5.33 -17.57 -2.44
N VAL A 250 4.21 -17.03 -2.01
CA VAL A 250 4.14 -16.06 -0.92
C VAL A 250 3.65 -16.76 0.34
N SER A 251 4.42 -16.64 1.43
CA SER A 251 4.06 -17.18 2.75
C SER A 251 4.14 -16.07 3.79
N TYR A 252 3.09 -15.91 4.58
CA TYR A 252 3.00 -14.91 5.66
C TYR A 252 3.39 -13.48 5.23
N GLY A 253 3.12 -13.13 3.97
CA GLY A 253 3.40 -11.82 3.39
C GLY A 253 4.79 -11.63 2.77
N GLN A 254 5.61 -12.67 2.72
CA GLN A 254 6.94 -12.64 2.13
C GLN A 254 7.03 -13.60 0.94
N VAL A 255 7.83 -13.26 -0.07
CA VAL A 255 8.15 -14.19 -1.16
C VAL A 255 9.09 -15.25 -0.58
N ALA A 256 8.60 -16.47 -0.51
CA ALA A 256 9.26 -17.62 0.11
C ALA A 256 10.10 -18.39 -0.91
N ASP A 257 9.59 -18.51 -2.15
CA ASP A 257 10.27 -19.19 -3.25
C ASP A 257 9.70 -18.74 -4.60
N THR A 258 10.44 -18.95 -5.69
CA THR A 258 9.97 -18.73 -7.06
C THR A 258 10.37 -19.90 -7.95
N THR A 259 9.48 -20.30 -8.86
CA THR A 259 9.76 -21.36 -9.84
C THR A 259 9.18 -20.97 -11.20
N ILE A 260 9.65 -21.60 -12.27
CA ILE A 260 9.20 -21.36 -13.64
C ILE A 260 8.76 -22.68 -14.23
N THR A 261 7.59 -22.70 -14.87
CA THR A 261 7.05 -23.90 -15.52
C THR A 261 6.49 -23.59 -16.90
N GLU A 262 6.24 -24.64 -17.68
CA GLU A 262 5.41 -24.55 -18.88
C GLU A 262 3.92 -24.35 -18.49
N PRO A 263 3.06 -23.90 -19.41
CA PRO A 263 1.65 -23.69 -19.13
C PRO A 263 0.95 -25.00 -18.81
N GLY A 264 0.11 -25.01 -17.77
CA GLY A 264 -0.63 -26.20 -17.34
C GLY A 264 0.17 -27.15 -16.43
N GLN A 265 1.47 -26.93 -16.25
CA GLN A 265 2.25 -27.65 -15.25
C GLN A 265 2.03 -27.05 -13.84
N ALA A 266 1.94 -27.91 -12.83
CA ALA A 266 1.82 -27.46 -11.45
C ALA A 266 3.20 -27.01 -10.91
N PRO A 267 3.30 -25.84 -10.25
CA PRO A 267 4.58 -25.36 -9.74
C PRO A 267 5.06 -26.19 -8.56
N HIS A 268 6.29 -26.70 -8.67
CA HIS A 268 7.03 -27.30 -7.57
C HIS A 268 7.97 -26.26 -6.96
N PHE A 269 7.85 -26.05 -5.64
CA PHE A 269 8.68 -25.12 -4.88
C PHE A 269 9.60 -25.90 -3.96
N TYR A 270 10.89 -25.58 -3.96
CA TYR A 270 11.90 -26.19 -3.10
C TYR A 270 11.91 -25.52 -1.72
N TYR A 271 10.73 -25.25 -1.17
CA TYR A 271 10.60 -24.60 0.12
C TYR A 271 10.84 -25.61 1.25
N GLU A 272 11.98 -25.52 1.93
CA GLU A 272 12.39 -26.42 2.99
C GLU A 272 11.38 -26.51 4.14
N LYS A 273 11.17 -27.73 4.64
CA LYS A 273 10.25 -28.07 5.76
C LYS A 273 10.56 -27.34 7.08
N ASP A 274 11.72 -26.70 7.21
CA ASP A 274 12.17 -25.99 8.43
C ASP A 274 11.64 -24.55 8.57
N ASN A 275 10.85 -24.08 7.60
CA ASN A 275 9.88 -22.98 7.67
C ASN A 275 10.09 -21.96 8.82
N ARG A 276 11.18 -21.19 8.77
CA ARG A 276 11.50 -20.13 9.76
C ARG A 276 10.64 -18.86 9.58
N LEU A 277 9.78 -18.82 8.56
CA LEU A 277 8.83 -17.72 8.35
C LEU A 277 7.69 -17.83 9.36
N SER A 278 7.92 -17.24 10.52
CA SER A 278 6.92 -17.14 11.57
C SER A 278 5.90 -16.03 11.29
N LEU A 279 4.69 -16.22 11.81
CA LEU A 279 3.62 -15.23 11.78
C LEU A 279 4.07 -13.96 12.53
N LYS A 280 4.55 -12.95 11.79
CA LYS A 280 5.00 -11.70 12.40
C LYS A 280 3.82 -10.94 12.98
N ARG A 281 3.95 -10.54 14.26
CA ARG A 281 2.90 -9.81 15.00
C ARG A 281 2.73 -8.37 14.50
N GLN A 282 3.79 -7.77 13.96
CA GLN A 282 3.82 -6.42 13.39
C GLN A 282 4.86 -6.34 12.26
N LEU A 283 4.55 -5.62 11.19
CA LEU A 283 5.48 -5.36 10.09
C LEU A 283 6.45 -4.25 10.47
N SER A 284 7.73 -4.43 10.14
CA SER A 284 8.70 -3.34 10.10
C SER A 284 8.36 -2.36 8.98
N GLN A 285 8.93 -1.15 9.01
CA GLN A 285 8.67 -0.14 7.99
C GLN A 285 9.13 -0.58 6.59
N GLU A 286 10.19 -1.38 6.51
CA GLU A 286 10.73 -1.95 5.27
C GLU A 286 9.79 -2.97 4.63
N GLU A 287 9.07 -3.74 5.44
CA GLU A 287 8.18 -4.80 4.96
C GLU A 287 6.83 -4.29 4.46
N ILE A 288 6.43 -3.06 4.83
CA ILE A 288 5.12 -2.51 4.44
C ILE A 288 4.99 -2.44 2.92
N ASP A 289 5.99 -1.87 2.25
CA ASP A 289 5.89 -1.64 0.81
C ASP A 289 5.88 -2.94 0.00
N PRO A 290 6.77 -3.92 0.24
CA PRO A 290 6.71 -5.23 -0.40
C PRO A 290 5.37 -5.93 -0.16
N VAL A 291 4.87 -5.98 1.07
CA VAL A 291 3.57 -6.59 1.38
C VAL A 291 2.44 -5.90 0.60
N GLN A 292 2.47 -4.58 0.50
CA GLN A 292 1.46 -3.81 -0.23
C GLN A 292 1.55 -4.02 -1.74
N ILE A 293 2.75 -4.19 -2.28
CA ILE A 293 2.96 -4.57 -3.69
C ILE A 293 2.31 -5.93 -3.94
N LEU A 294 2.60 -6.94 -3.11
CA LEU A 294 2.06 -8.28 -3.26
C LEU A 294 0.52 -8.31 -3.15
N ILE A 295 -0.06 -7.64 -2.15
CA ILE A 295 -1.53 -7.51 -2.01
C ILE A 295 -2.13 -6.84 -3.26
N SER A 296 -1.52 -5.76 -3.75
CA SER A 296 -2.00 -5.06 -4.94
C SER A 296 -1.93 -5.96 -6.18
N TYR A 297 -0.90 -6.79 -6.30
CA TYR A 297 -0.73 -7.69 -7.42
C TYR A 297 -1.71 -8.86 -7.37
N GLN A 298 -1.93 -9.43 -6.18
CA GLN A 298 -2.97 -10.45 -5.95
C GLN A 298 -4.35 -9.96 -6.39
N ARG A 299 -4.70 -8.72 -6.05
CA ARG A 299 -5.97 -8.11 -6.49
C ARG A 299 -6.06 -7.94 -8.00
N LYS A 300 -4.94 -7.56 -8.65
CA LYS A 300 -4.89 -7.39 -10.10
C LYS A 300 -5.17 -8.74 -10.78
N LEU A 301 -4.43 -9.79 -10.40
CA LEU A 301 -4.64 -11.14 -10.94
C LEU A 301 -6.07 -11.65 -10.73
N ALA A 302 -6.64 -11.44 -9.54
CA ALA A 302 -8.01 -11.86 -9.25
C ALA A 302 -9.07 -11.11 -10.10
N LYS A 303 -8.79 -9.87 -10.54
CA LYS A 303 -9.68 -9.14 -11.45
C LYS A 303 -9.54 -9.65 -12.87
N ASP A 304 -8.31 -9.82 -13.33
CA ASP A 304 -8.02 -10.33 -14.68
C ASP A 304 -8.69 -11.71 -14.88
N GLU A 305 -8.61 -12.61 -13.89
CA GLU A 305 -9.31 -13.91 -13.91
C GLU A 305 -10.85 -13.79 -13.98
N GLN A 306 -11.44 -12.78 -13.32
CA GLN A 306 -12.89 -12.56 -13.35
C GLN A 306 -13.35 -12.03 -14.71
N GLU A 307 -12.55 -11.18 -15.35
CA GLU A 307 -12.83 -10.63 -16.68
C GLU A 307 -12.74 -11.74 -17.74
N THR A 308 -11.68 -12.55 -17.73
CA THR A 308 -11.53 -13.69 -18.65
C THR A 308 -12.68 -14.69 -18.53
N LYS A 309 -13.13 -14.98 -17.29
CA LYS A 309 -14.29 -15.87 -17.07
C LYS A 309 -15.58 -15.30 -17.65
N LYS A 310 -15.81 -13.98 -17.54
CA LYS A 310 -16.99 -13.32 -18.14
C LYS A 310 -16.95 -13.39 -19.68
N GLU A 311 -15.80 -13.13 -20.29
CA GLU A 311 -15.63 -13.20 -21.75
C GLU A 311 -15.84 -14.62 -22.29
N SER A 312 -15.29 -15.64 -21.61
CA SER A 312 -15.48 -17.05 -21.98
C SER A 312 -16.92 -17.56 -21.76
N GLY A 313 -17.66 -16.95 -20.82
CA GLY A 313 -19.07 -17.27 -20.56
C GLY A 313 -20.02 -16.70 -21.61
N ILE A 314 -19.68 -15.56 -22.21
CA ILE A 314 -20.47 -14.92 -23.28
C ILE A 314 -20.34 -15.71 -24.59
N GLN A 315 -19.19 -16.34 -24.86
CA GLN A 315 -18.98 -17.18 -26.06
C GLN A 315 -19.72 -18.53 -26.05
N ARG A 316 -20.34 -18.94 -24.93
CA ARG A 316 -21.10 -20.20 -24.85
C ARG A 316 -22.62 -20.04 -25.02
N ILE A 317 -23.09 -18.82 -25.33
CA ILE A 317 -24.52 -18.51 -25.53
C ILE A 317 -24.79 -17.94 -26.93
N GLY A 318 -23.89 -18.21 -27.89
CA GLY A 318 -24.00 -17.78 -29.29
C GLY A 318 -24.34 -18.93 -30.22
#